data_AF-A0A7G9FF74-F1
#
_entry.id   AF-A0A7G9FF74-F1
#
_cell.length_a   1.000
_cell.length_b   1.000
_cell.length_c   1.000
_cell.angle_alpha   90.00
_cell.angle_beta   90.00
_cell.angle_gamma   90.00
#
_symmetry.space_group_name_H-M   'P 1'
#
loop_
_entity.id
_entity.type
_entity.pdbx_description
1 polymer ?
#
loop_
_entity_poly.entity_id
_entity_poly.type
_entity_poly.pdbx_seq_one_letter_code
_entity_poly.pdbx_strand_id
1 'polypeptide(L)'
;MPRDVLDVASKMLSRRDFPSAIKLLEGRSEIYEGNFAYYILLANACLYAGDAGTASMYYQKAREIKLTDTALLLGQAALFLRRGNTDRALQYYLEVLDGDPENKIAKKALEFIRTQGDYDTICRWIDNGKIERFYPPISAHSWKILGIAVPAAACVFGILFALLIIRSPRSPSEGERADLSALALSSDEAKYAQEKDMASSAYAFILSNKEITESYARAQRYFQAYRDNAAQIEINRILHSNASLSIKQKARILMSYLSPPTFDTIADNPAYEDAVKNPVLYEDCYAVWSGRVSNAAVQGTSYRFDLLVGYETMEKVVGIVPVQFQSDPGITSSLPVKVLGKIVFENGKMNLEGRSVYQSVKDFLQTP
;
A
#
# COMPACT_ATOMS: atom_id res chain seq x y z
N MET A 1 -10.48 -22.02 -23.28
CA MET A 1 -9.43 -21.08 -22.83
C MET A 1 -8.37 -21.88 -22.10
N PRO A 2 -7.07 -21.69 -22.37
CA PRO A 2 -6.03 -22.33 -21.57
C PRO A 2 -6.22 -21.87 -20.11
N ARG A 3 -6.26 -22.81 -19.17
CA ARG A 3 -6.33 -22.46 -17.74
C ARG A 3 -5.07 -21.67 -17.39
N ASP A 4 -5.23 -20.57 -16.66
CA ASP A 4 -4.09 -19.84 -16.14
C ASP A 4 -3.23 -20.80 -15.30
N VAL A 5 -1.92 -20.69 -15.43
CA VAL A 5 -0.96 -21.56 -14.75
C VAL A 5 -1.09 -21.40 -13.24
N LEU A 6 -1.35 -20.16 -12.80
CA LEU A 6 -1.57 -19.83 -11.41
C LEU A 6 -2.80 -20.56 -10.86
N ASP A 7 -3.88 -20.67 -11.65
CA ASP A 7 -5.06 -21.45 -11.27
C ASP A 7 -4.75 -22.95 -11.14
N VAL A 8 -3.95 -23.48 -12.07
CA VAL A 8 -3.55 -24.90 -12.04
C VAL A 8 -2.68 -25.19 -10.82
N ALA A 9 -1.68 -24.34 -10.55
CA ALA A 9 -0.81 -24.46 -9.39
C ALA A 9 -1.59 -24.28 -8.07
N SER A 10 -2.52 -23.33 -8.02
CA SER A 10 -3.43 -23.11 -6.89
C SER A 10 -4.28 -24.35 -6.59
N LYS A 11 -4.76 -25.04 -7.64
CA LYS A 11 -5.48 -26.31 -7.49
C LYS A 11 -4.58 -27.48 -7.05
N MET A 12 -3.30 -27.49 -7.45
CA MET A 12 -2.33 -28.49 -6.97
C MET A 12 -2.05 -28.27 -5.48
N LEU A 13 -1.85 -27.02 -5.07
CA LEU A 13 -1.72 -26.60 -3.68
C LEU A 13 -2.92 -27.04 -2.84
N SER A 14 -4.16 -26.79 -3.30
CA SER A 14 -5.37 -27.20 -2.57
C SER A 14 -5.48 -28.72 -2.39
N ARG A 15 -4.77 -29.50 -3.21
CA ARG A 15 -4.67 -30.97 -3.12
C ARG A 15 -3.47 -31.44 -2.31
N ARG A 16 -2.71 -30.51 -1.72
CA ARG A 16 -1.44 -30.73 -1.02
C ARG A 16 -0.36 -31.36 -1.91
N ASP A 17 -0.47 -31.21 -3.23
CA ASP A 17 0.53 -31.61 -4.21
C ASP A 17 1.54 -30.47 -4.41
N PHE A 18 2.30 -30.18 -3.35
CA PHE A 18 3.28 -29.09 -3.33
C PHE A 18 4.43 -29.29 -4.33
N PRO A 19 5.03 -30.50 -4.47
CA PRO A 19 6.14 -30.70 -5.40
C PRO A 19 5.75 -30.41 -6.86
N SER A 20 4.56 -30.84 -7.30
CA SER A 20 4.10 -30.57 -8.66
C SER A 20 3.76 -29.10 -8.87
N ALA A 21 3.20 -28.43 -7.85
CA ALA A 21 2.93 -27.00 -7.89
C ALA A 21 4.23 -26.18 -8.03
N ILE A 22 5.24 -26.50 -7.22
CA ILE A 22 6.57 -25.86 -7.25
C ILE A 22 7.20 -26.03 -8.64
N LYS A 23 7.28 -27.28 -9.13
CA LYS A 23 7.87 -27.59 -10.45
C LYS A 23 7.17 -26.84 -11.59
N LEU A 24 5.83 -26.75 -11.56
CA LEU A 24 5.06 -26.04 -12.57
C LEU A 24 5.35 -24.53 -12.57
N LEU A 25 5.46 -23.94 -11.38
CA LEU A 25 5.70 -22.50 -11.19
C LEU A 25 7.15 -22.11 -11.50
N GLU A 26 8.13 -22.91 -11.07
CA GLU A 26 9.55 -22.67 -11.37
C GLU A 26 9.83 -22.76 -12.88
N GLY A 27 9.21 -23.71 -13.58
CA GLY A 27 9.35 -23.84 -15.03
C GLY A 27 8.80 -22.66 -15.85
N ARG A 28 8.21 -21.65 -15.21
CA ARG A 28 7.68 -20.42 -15.84
C ARG A 28 8.12 -19.14 -15.15
N SER A 29 9.21 -19.18 -14.37
CA SER A 29 9.67 -18.03 -13.58
C SER A 29 9.89 -16.76 -14.39
N GLU A 30 10.42 -16.88 -15.62
CA GLU A 30 10.67 -15.75 -16.52
C GLU A 30 9.38 -15.04 -16.96
N ILE A 31 8.29 -15.79 -17.15
CA ILE A 31 7.00 -15.24 -17.61
C ILE A 31 6.32 -14.44 -16.50
N TYR A 32 6.55 -14.82 -15.25
CA TYR A 32 5.88 -14.25 -14.08
C TYR A 32 6.82 -13.41 -13.21
N GLU A 33 7.94 -12.93 -13.76
CA GLU A 33 8.82 -12.01 -13.07
C GLU A 33 8.06 -10.72 -12.68
N GLY A 34 8.22 -10.28 -11.43
CA GLY A 34 7.48 -9.14 -10.89
C GLY A 34 5.98 -9.40 -10.64
N ASN A 35 5.48 -10.62 -10.80
CA ASN A 35 4.08 -10.94 -10.50
C ASN A 35 3.91 -11.34 -9.02
N PHE A 36 3.15 -10.52 -8.28
CA PHE A 36 2.90 -10.74 -6.86
C PHE A 36 2.21 -12.08 -6.56
N ALA A 37 1.15 -12.41 -7.30
CA ALA A 37 0.37 -13.62 -7.06
C ALA A 37 1.20 -14.88 -7.30
N TYR A 38 2.07 -14.87 -8.32
CA TYR A 38 3.05 -15.91 -8.57
C TYR A 38 3.99 -16.13 -7.38
N TYR A 39 4.61 -15.06 -6.86
CA TYR A 39 5.53 -15.17 -5.73
C TYR A 39 4.84 -15.66 -4.45
N ILE A 40 3.63 -15.18 -4.15
CA ILE A 40 2.85 -15.68 -3.00
C ILE A 40 2.51 -17.15 -3.15
N LEU A 41 2.06 -17.58 -4.33
CA LEU A 41 1.66 -18.96 -4.57
C LEU A 41 2.84 -19.91 -4.42
N LEU A 42 4.00 -19.54 -4.96
CA LEU A 42 5.22 -20.33 -4.85
C LEU A 42 5.78 -20.32 -3.42
N ALA A 43 5.77 -19.18 -2.74
CA ALA A 43 6.19 -19.07 -1.34
C ALA A 43 5.32 -19.95 -0.42
N ASN A 44 4.00 -19.92 -0.62
CA ASN A 44 3.06 -20.80 0.09
C ASN A 44 3.37 -22.27 -0.21
N ALA A 45 3.61 -22.63 -1.47
CA ALA A 45 3.94 -24.02 -1.84
C ALA A 45 5.22 -24.51 -1.14
N CYS A 46 6.27 -23.70 -1.12
CA CYS A 46 7.51 -24.01 -0.41
C CYS A 46 7.28 -24.09 1.12
N LEU A 47 6.52 -23.16 1.69
CA LEU A 47 6.23 -23.13 3.13
C LEU A 47 5.50 -24.42 3.58
N TYR A 48 4.49 -24.84 2.83
CA TYR A 48 3.76 -26.07 3.08
C TYR A 48 4.55 -27.33 2.74
N ALA A 49 5.49 -27.28 1.78
CA ALA A 49 6.45 -28.35 1.53
C ALA A 49 7.52 -28.46 2.64
N GLY A 50 7.59 -27.49 3.56
CA GLY A 50 8.57 -27.43 4.64
C GLY A 50 9.89 -26.76 4.26
N ASP A 51 10.01 -26.29 3.02
CA ASP A 51 11.16 -25.51 2.55
C ASP A 51 11.02 -24.05 2.97
N ALA A 52 11.36 -23.79 4.23
CA ALA A 52 11.37 -22.45 4.81
C ALA A 52 12.46 -21.54 4.21
N GLY A 53 13.48 -22.08 3.54
CA GLY A 53 14.53 -21.29 2.89
C GLY A 53 13.97 -20.61 1.65
N THR A 54 13.50 -21.41 0.71
CA THR A 54 12.95 -20.95 -0.56
C THR A 54 11.66 -20.14 -0.37
N ALA A 55 10.81 -20.52 0.59
CA ALA A 55 9.63 -19.73 0.95
C ALA A 55 10.00 -18.30 1.36
N SER A 56 11.06 -18.14 2.16
CA SER A 56 11.58 -16.83 2.58
C SER A 56 11.97 -15.95 1.41
N MET A 57 12.64 -16.54 0.41
CA MET A 57 13.10 -15.82 -0.77
C MET A 57 11.92 -15.30 -1.59
N TYR A 58 10.91 -16.13 -1.84
CA TYR A 58 9.75 -15.72 -2.61
C TYR A 58 8.83 -14.75 -1.86
N TYR A 59 8.68 -14.89 -0.54
CA TYR A 59 8.01 -13.85 0.26
C TYR A 59 8.76 -12.52 0.22
N GLN A 60 10.09 -12.53 0.20
CA GLN A 60 10.87 -11.30 0.07
C GLN A 60 10.61 -10.62 -1.29
N LYS A 61 10.62 -11.38 -2.39
CA LYS A 61 10.25 -10.86 -3.72
C LYS A 61 8.82 -10.34 -3.78
N ALA A 62 7.87 -11.03 -3.15
CA ALA A 62 6.50 -10.54 -3.02
C ALA A 62 6.43 -9.22 -2.23
N ARG A 63 7.26 -9.07 -1.18
CA ARG A 63 7.34 -7.87 -0.34
C ARG A 63 7.95 -6.66 -1.02
N GLU A 64 8.71 -6.87 -2.09
CA GLU A 64 9.19 -5.78 -2.93
C GLU A 64 8.07 -5.16 -3.77
N ILE A 65 6.99 -5.91 -4.02
CA ILE A 65 5.85 -5.46 -4.82
C ILE A 65 4.73 -4.90 -3.93
N LYS A 66 4.35 -5.63 -2.88
CA LYS A 66 3.37 -5.18 -1.88
C LYS A 66 3.93 -5.39 -0.49
N LEU A 67 3.93 -4.36 0.33
CA LEU A 67 4.45 -4.38 1.69
C LEU A 67 3.41 -4.87 2.71
N THR A 68 2.13 -4.51 2.54
CA THR A 68 1.08 -4.71 3.56
C THR A 68 -0.02 -5.70 3.16
N ASP A 69 0.19 -6.51 2.13
CA ASP A 69 -0.77 -7.56 1.73
C ASP A 69 -0.96 -8.60 2.83
N THR A 70 -2.22 -8.86 3.21
CA THR A 70 -2.57 -9.76 4.33
C THR A 70 -2.02 -11.18 4.14
N ALA A 71 -2.04 -11.73 2.92
CA ALA A 71 -1.57 -13.09 2.67
C ALA A 71 -0.04 -13.17 2.76
N LEU A 72 0.65 -12.13 2.29
CA LEU A 72 2.10 -11.98 2.46
C LEU A 72 2.47 -11.91 3.94
N LEU A 73 1.85 -11.00 4.71
CA LEU A 73 2.17 -10.79 6.12
C LEU A 73 1.89 -12.04 6.95
N LEU A 74 0.76 -12.73 6.70
CA LEU A 74 0.48 -14.04 7.32
C LEU A 74 1.56 -15.08 6.98
N GLY A 75 2.03 -15.11 5.73
CA GLY A 75 3.06 -16.03 5.26
C GLY A 75 4.41 -15.80 5.92
N GLN A 76 4.79 -14.53 6.08
CA GLN A 76 6.01 -14.15 6.77
C GLN A 76 5.92 -14.39 8.28
N ALA A 77 4.79 -14.08 8.91
CA ALA A 77 4.53 -14.37 10.32
C ALA A 77 4.67 -15.88 10.60
N ALA A 78 4.02 -16.71 9.78
CA ALA A 78 4.11 -18.16 9.84
C ALA A 78 5.55 -18.68 9.67
N LEU A 79 6.31 -18.08 8.75
CA LEU A 79 7.70 -18.44 8.52
C LEU A 79 8.59 -18.14 9.73
N PHE A 80 8.42 -16.97 10.36
CA PHE A 80 9.15 -16.63 11.59
C PHE A 80 8.74 -17.51 12.75
N LEU A 81 7.46 -17.83 12.89
CA LEU A 81 6.95 -18.75 13.90
C LEU A 81 7.56 -20.15 13.74
N ARG A 82 7.59 -20.68 12.50
CA ARG A 82 8.24 -21.97 12.19
C ARG A 82 9.74 -21.98 12.52
N ARG A 83 10.40 -20.83 12.48
CA ARG A 83 11.82 -20.69 12.86
C ARG A 83 12.03 -20.49 14.36
N GLY A 84 10.96 -20.49 15.16
CA GLY A 84 11.02 -20.22 16.60
C GLY A 84 11.23 -18.74 16.96
N ASN A 85 11.17 -17.82 15.99
CA ASN A 85 11.31 -16.39 16.23
C ASN A 85 9.94 -15.78 16.53
N THR A 86 9.48 -15.94 17.75
CA THR A 86 8.16 -15.51 18.22
C THR A 86 7.99 -13.99 18.26
N ASP A 87 9.05 -13.25 18.60
CA ASP A 87 9.01 -11.78 18.64
C ASP A 87 8.64 -11.19 17.28
N ARG A 88 9.32 -11.65 16.23
CA ARG A 88 9.00 -11.21 14.86
C ARG A 88 7.64 -11.73 14.42
N ALA A 89 7.33 -13.00 14.69
CA ALA A 89 6.03 -13.56 14.33
C ALA A 89 4.88 -12.72 14.92
N LEU A 90 5.01 -12.29 16.18
CA LEU A 90 4.05 -11.42 16.85
C LEU A 90 3.89 -10.07 16.15
N GLN A 91 4.99 -9.41 15.77
CA GLN A 91 4.93 -8.14 15.03
C GLN A 91 4.15 -8.27 13.73
N TYR A 92 4.46 -9.28 12.90
CA TYR A 92 3.74 -9.50 11.65
C TYR A 92 2.27 -9.87 11.84
N TYR A 93 1.93 -10.66 12.87
CA TYR A 93 0.52 -10.97 13.16
C TYR A 93 -0.26 -9.76 13.67
N LEU A 94 0.37 -8.83 14.38
CA LEU A 94 -0.27 -7.55 14.73
C LEU A 94 -0.48 -6.68 13.49
N GLU A 95 0.52 -6.58 12.61
CA GLU A 95 0.40 -5.85 11.34
C GLU A 95 -0.74 -6.41 10.45
N VAL A 96 -0.95 -7.74 10.47
CA VAL A 96 -2.12 -8.37 9.84
C VAL A 96 -3.43 -7.86 10.44
N LEU A 97 -3.51 -7.71 11.77
CA LEU A 97 -4.73 -7.26 12.46
C LEU A 97 -4.98 -5.75 12.31
N ASP A 98 -3.94 -4.96 12.05
CA ASP A 98 -4.08 -3.54 11.71
C ASP A 98 -4.80 -3.37 10.36
N GLY A 99 -4.58 -4.28 9.41
CA GLY A 99 -5.25 -4.29 8.10
C GLY A 99 -6.55 -5.11 8.05
N ASP A 100 -6.61 -6.24 8.75
CA ASP A 100 -7.77 -7.14 8.84
C ASP A 100 -8.04 -7.53 10.30
N PRO A 101 -8.77 -6.69 11.06
CA PRO A 101 -9.04 -6.90 12.48
C PRO A 101 -9.77 -8.20 12.81
N GLU A 102 -10.43 -8.84 11.83
CA GLU A 102 -11.19 -10.08 12.00
C GLU A 102 -10.44 -11.33 11.55
N ASN A 103 -9.13 -11.20 11.26
CA ASN A 103 -8.31 -12.31 10.82
C ASN A 103 -8.17 -13.40 11.90
N LYS A 104 -8.92 -14.49 11.74
CA LYS A 104 -8.95 -15.61 12.70
C LYS A 104 -7.61 -16.32 12.84
N ILE A 105 -6.78 -16.32 11.80
CA ILE A 105 -5.48 -17.00 11.81
C ILE A 105 -4.53 -16.21 12.70
N ALA A 106 -4.44 -14.89 12.49
CA ALA A 106 -3.61 -14.01 13.31
C ALA A 106 -4.01 -14.03 14.79
N LYS A 107 -5.32 -13.90 15.11
CA LYS A 107 -5.82 -13.98 16.50
C LYS A 107 -5.40 -15.29 17.19
N LYS A 108 -5.54 -16.43 16.52
CA LYS A 108 -5.15 -17.75 17.06
C LYS A 108 -3.64 -17.90 17.20
N ALA A 109 -2.87 -17.38 16.25
CA ALA A 109 -1.41 -17.43 16.31
C ALA A 109 -0.87 -16.61 17.48
N LEU A 110 -1.41 -15.41 17.72
CA LEU A 110 -1.05 -14.58 18.88
C LEU A 110 -1.41 -15.26 20.21
N GLU A 111 -2.59 -15.89 20.29
CA GLU A 111 -2.98 -16.66 21.47
C GLU A 111 -2.03 -17.85 21.71
N PHE A 112 -1.64 -18.56 20.65
CA PHE A 112 -0.67 -19.64 20.72
C PHE A 112 0.70 -19.14 21.19
N ILE A 113 1.24 -18.08 20.59
CA ILE A 113 2.54 -17.50 21.00
C ILE A 113 2.50 -17.09 22.48
N ARG A 114 1.41 -16.47 22.94
CA ARG A 114 1.24 -16.03 24.33
C ARG A 114 1.19 -17.19 25.34
N THR A 115 0.64 -18.34 24.95
CA THR A 115 0.36 -19.45 25.88
C THR A 115 1.34 -20.61 25.76
N GLN A 116 1.89 -20.83 24.57
CA GLN A 116 2.64 -22.02 24.16
C GLN A 116 3.78 -21.68 23.17
N GLY A 117 4.25 -20.43 23.17
CA GLY A 117 5.27 -19.93 22.24
C GLY A 117 6.71 -20.35 22.55
N ASP A 118 6.95 -21.31 23.44
CA ASP A 118 8.29 -21.82 23.69
C ASP A 118 8.81 -22.65 22.50
N TYR A 119 10.13 -22.62 22.31
CA TYR A 119 10.79 -23.24 21.16
C TYR A 119 10.51 -24.75 21.06
N ASP A 120 10.53 -25.47 22.18
CA ASP A 120 10.29 -26.92 22.21
C ASP A 120 8.86 -27.28 21.79
N THR A 121 7.88 -26.49 22.23
CA THR A 121 6.49 -26.63 21.78
C THR A 121 6.34 -26.34 20.30
N ILE A 122 6.99 -25.30 19.78
CA ILE A 122 7.00 -24.99 18.35
C ILE A 122 7.59 -26.16 17.55
N CYS A 123 8.74 -26.70 17.94
CA CYS A 123 9.34 -27.88 17.29
C CYS A 123 8.36 -29.07 17.24
N ARG A 124 7.73 -29.40 18.37
CA ARG A 124 6.71 -30.47 18.41
C ARG A 124 5.53 -30.22 17.46
N TRP A 125 5.12 -28.96 17.31
CA TRP A 125 4.04 -28.56 16.41
C TRP A 125 4.44 -28.58 14.94
N ILE A 126 5.71 -28.38 14.64
CA ILE A 126 6.28 -28.57 13.30
C ILE A 126 6.26 -30.05 12.96
N ASP A 127 6.77 -30.92 13.85
CA ASP A 127 6.87 -32.36 13.62
C ASP A 127 5.51 -33.04 13.42
N ASN A 128 4.48 -32.58 14.15
CA ASN A 128 3.12 -33.12 14.04
C ASN A 128 2.23 -32.36 13.05
N GLY A 129 2.77 -31.37 12.34
CA GLY A 129 2.06 -30.58 11.31
C GLY A 129 0.99 -29.60 11.84
N LYS A 130 0.78 -29.48 13.16
CA LYS A 130 -0.20 -28.53 13.72
C LYS A 130 0.16 -27.06 13.46
N ILE A 131 1.45 -26.78 13.24
CA ILE A 131 1.95 -25.43 12.94
C ILE A 131 1.29 -24.82 11.69
N GLU A 132 0.84 -25.67 10.75
CA GLU A 132 0.19 -25.23 9.50
C GLU A 132 -1.12 -24.46 9.71
N ARG A 133 -1.73 -24.56 10.90
CA ARG A 133 -2.94 -23.81 11.26
C ARG A 133 -2.74 -22.30 11.27
N PHE A 134 -1.48 -21.87 11.35
CA PHE A 134 -1.08 -20.46 11.37
C PHE A 134 -0.58 -19.96 10.01
N TYR A 135 -0.59 -20.83 8.99
CA TYR A 135 -0.14 -20.48 7.64
C TYR A 135 -1.25 -19.79 6.85
N PRO A 136 -0.92 -19.05 5.78
CA PRO A 136 -1.92 -18.53 4.85
C PRO A 136 -2.80 -19.65 4.33
N PRO A 137 -4.13 -19.46 4.26
CA PRO A 137 -5.03 -20.51 3.83
C PRO A 137 -4.71 -20.89 2.39
N ILE A 138 -4.49 -22.18 2.15
CA ILE A 138 -4.42 -22.70 0.79
C ILE A 138 -5.78 -22.43 0.14
N SER A 139 -5.76 -21.63 -0.92
CA SER A 139 -6.93 -21.12 -1.65
C SER A 139 -8.15 -22.05 -1.60
N ALA A 140 -9.15 -21.69 -0.77
CA ALA A 140 -10.52 -22.05 -1.06
C ALA A 140 -10.97 -21.09 -2.16
N HIS A 141 -10.92 -21.55 -3.40
CA HIS A 141 -11.48 -20.82 -4.52
C HIS A 141 -13.00 -20.66 -4.30
N SER A 142 -13.39 -19.57 -3.64
CA SER A 142 -14.72 -19.23 -3.16
C SER A 142 -15.67 -18.74 -4.25
N TRP A 143 -15.56 -19.30 -5.46
CA TRP A 143 -16.46 -18.99 -6.57
C TRP A 143 -17.41 -20.13 -6.93
N LYS A 144 -17.34 -21.30 -6.26
CA LYS A 144 -18.16 -22.48 -6.60
C LYS A 144 -19.28 -22.87 -5.63
N ILE A 145 -19.49 -22.14 -4.54
CA ILE A 145 -20.67 -22.37 -3.67
C ILE A 145 -21.86 -21.47 -4.07
N LEU A 146 -21.72 -20.63 -5.10
CA LEU A 146 -22.79 -19.75 -5.59
C LEU A 146 -23.62 -20.35 -6.75
N GLY A 147 -23.33 -21.59 -7.18
CA GLY A 147 -23.92 -22.16 -8.41
C GLY A 147 -25.25 -22.90 -8.25
N ILE A 148 -25.73 -23.20 -7.03
CA ILE A 148 -26.92 -24.03 -6.83
C ILE A 148 -27.91 -23.43 -5.80
N ALA A 149 -27.46 -22.58 -4.87
CA ALA A 149 -28.34 -22.00 -3.84
C ALA A 149 -29.03 -20.68 -4.24
N VAL A 150 -28.61 -20.03 -5.35
CA VAL A 150 -29.09 -18.70 -5.77
C VAL A 150 -30.52 -18.69 -6.33
N PRO A 151 -31.00 -19.67 -7.13
CA PRO A 151 -32.33 -19.55 -7.73
C PRO A 151 -33.47 -19.63 -6.71
N ALA A 152 -33.29 -20.42 -5.64
CA ALA A 152 -34.31 -20.61 -4.61
C ALA A 152 -34.35 -19.44 -3.60
N ALA A 153 -33.20 -18.85 -3.28
CA ALA A 153 -33.11 -17.70 -2.38
C ALA A 153 -33.52 -16.38 -3.07
N ALA A 154 -33.30 -16.23 -4.38
CA ALA A 154 -33.63 -15.03 -5.14
C ALA A 154 -35.14 -14.73 -5.19
N CYS A 155 -36.00 -15.76 -5.23
CA CYS A 155 -37.45 -15.57 -5.25
C CYS A 155 -38.00 -15.09 -3.89
N VAL A 156 -37.41 -15.52 -2.77
CA VAL A 156 -37.83 -15.11 -1.42
C VAL A 156 -37.26 -13.74 -1.06
N PHE A 157 -36.01 -13.46 -1.45
CA PHE A 157 -35.39 -12.14 -1.24
C PHE A 157 -35.99 -11.05 -2.13
N GLY A 158 -36.45 -11.36 -3.35
CA GLY A 158 -37.04 -10.37 -4.25
C GLY A 158 -38.29 -9.68 -3.68
N ILE A 159 -39.13 -10.43 -2.96
CA ILE A 159 -40.35 -9.91 -2.32
C ILE A 159 -40.00 -9.06 -1.08
N LEU A 160 -38.96 -9.46 -0.33
CA LEU A 160 -38.50 -8.74 0.86
C LEU A 160 -37.72 -7.45 0.50
N PHE A 161 -36.99 -7.47 -0.60
CA PHE A 161 -36.20 -6.33 -1.11
C PHE A 161 -37.09 -5.21 -1.67
N ALA A 162 -38.21 -5.56 -2.31
CA ALA A 162 -39.20 -4.59 -2.77
C ALA A 162 -39.85 -3.81 -1.62
N LEU A 163 -39.99 -4.42 -0.43
CA LEU A 163 -40.55 -3.77 0.75
C LEU A 163 -39.54 -2.90 1.52
N LEU A 164 -38.24 -3.19 1.42
CA LEU A 164 -37.18 -2.44 2.10
C LEU A 164 -36.71 -1.18 1.34
N ILE A 165 -36.81 -1.15 0.01
CA ILE A 165 -36.44 0.02 -0.81
C ILE A 165 -37.33 1.24 -0.54
N ILE A 166 -38.58 1.05 -0.09
CA ILE A 166 -39.52 2.15 0.15
C ILE A 166 -39.25 2.87 1.49
N ARG A 167 -38.42 2.31 2.40
CA ARG A 167 -38.33 2.81 3.79
C ARG A 167 -36.96 3.06 4.41
N SER A 168 -35.83 2.89 3.71
CA SER A 168 -34.52 3.16 4.31
C SER A 168 -33.69 4.21 3.55
N PRO A 169 -33.09 5.20 4.24
CA PRO A 169 -32.09 6.08 3.65
C PRO A 169 -30.85 5.26 3.30
N ARG A 170 -30.30 5.49 2.11
CA ARG A 170 -29.10 4.80 1.60
C ARG A 170 -27.92 5.06 2.54
N SER A 171 -27.37 3.99 3.12
CA SER A 171 -26.00 3.99 3.63
C SER A 171 -25.04 3.99 2.44
N PRO A 172 -23.93 4.76 2.46
CA PRO A 172 -22.92 4.69 1.40
C PRO A 172 -22.23 3.33 1.45
N SER A 173 -22.13 2.65 0.32
CA SER A 173 -21.23 1.52 0.12
C SER A 173 -19.78 2.02 0.13
N GLU A 174 -18.91 1.38 0.91
CA GLU A 174 -17.46 1.48 0.73
C GLU A 174 -17.12 1.11 -0.72
N GLY A 175 -16.62 2.08 -1.50
CA GLY A 175 -16.04 1.82 -2.82
C GLY A 175 -16.45 2.73 -3.97
N GLU A 176 -17.36 3.69 -3.77
CA GLU A 176 -17.65 4.71 -4.79
C GLU A 176 -16.97 6.03 -4.40
N ARG A 177 -16.05 6.52 -5.26
CA ARG A 177 -15.41 7.84 -5.10
C ARG A 177 -16.49 8.93 -5.07
N ALA A 178 -16.16 10.07 -4.44
CA ALA A 178 -17.09 11.20 -4.35
C ALA A 178 -17.59 11.63 -5.73
N ASP A 179 -18.89 11.92 -5.82
CA ASP A 179 -19.50 12.48 -7.04
C ASP A 179 -18.94 13.89 -7.30
N LEU A 180 -18.30 14.06 -8.46
CA LEU A 180 -17.67 15.31 -8.87
C LEU A 180 -18.60 16.23 -9.65
N SER A 181 -19.88 15.91 -9.81
CA SER A 181 -20.83 16.71 -10.59
C SER A 181 -20.89 18.17 -10.13
N ALA A 182 -20.82 18.42 -8.82
CA ALA A 182 -20.78 19.77 -8.24
C ALA A 182 -19.47 20.53 -8.52
N LEU A 183 -18.41 19.82 -8.90
CA LEU A 183 -17.08 20.35 -9.20
C LEU A 183 -16.82 20.52 -10.71
N ALA A 184 -17.75 20.12 -11.57
CA ALA A 184 -17.63 20.35 -13.01
C ALA A 184 -17.49 21.85 -13.33
N LEU A 185 -16.61 22.18 -14.28
CA LEU A 185 -16.48 23.55 -14.77
C LEU A 185 -17.68 23.90 -15.65
N SER A 186 -18.27 25.07 -15.43
CA SER A 186 -19.24 25.65 -16.35
C SER A 186 -18.58 26.09 -17.65
N SER A 187 -19.37 26.27 -18.71
CA SER A 187 -18.89 26.76 -20.01
C SER A 187 -18.17 28.10 -19.90
N ASP A 188 -18.64 28.99 -19.02
CA ASP A 188 -18.02 30.30 -18.79
C ASP A 188 -16.70 30.19 -18.03
N GLU A 189 -16.63 29.35 -16.99
CA GLU A 189 -15.37 29.09 -16.27
C GLU A 189 -14.31 28.48 -17.20
N ALA A 190 -14.72 27.56 -18.08
CA ALA A 190 -13.80 26.96 -19.05
C ALA A 190 -13.29 27.97 -20.08
N LYS A 191 -14.16 28.88 -20.54
CA LYS A 191 -13.82 29.91 -21.54
C LYS A 191 -12.95 31.02 -20.95
N TYR A 192 -13.16 31.38 -19.69
CA TYR A 192 -12.48 32.46 -18.97
C TYR A 192 -11.69 31.91 -17.78
N ALA A 193 -10.87 30.89 -18.03
CA ALA A 193 -10.17 30.15 -16.98
C ALA A 193 -9.01 30.93 -16.35
N GLN A 194 -8.43 31.91 -17.04
CA GLN A 194 -7.37 32.79 -16.55
C GLN A 194 -7.93 33.94 -15.68
N GLU A 195 -7.12 34.38 -14.71
CA GLU A 195 -7.36 35.58 -13.94
C GLU A 195 -7.27 36.83 -14.83
N LYS A 196 -8.21 37.79 -14.65
CA LYS A 196 -8.27 39.01 -15.49
C LYS A 196 -7.20 40.03 -15.12
N ASP A 197 -6.82 40.07 -13.84
CA ASP A 197 -5.76 40.95 -13.34
C ASP A 197 -4.53 40.12 -13.01
N MET A 198 -3.53 40.18 -13.89
CA MET A 198 -2.25 39.50 -13.69
C MET A 198 -1.20 40.36 -12.96
N ALA A 199 -1.50 41.63 -12.68
CA ALA A 199 -0.53 42.58 -12.15
C ALA A 199 -0.32 42.46 -10.63
N SER A 200 -1.25 41.82 -9.92
CA SER A 200 -1.33 41.83 -8.46
C SER A 200 -0.78 40.56 -7.77
N SER A 201 -0.42 39.50 -8.52
CA SER A 201 0.03 38.23 -7.95
C SER A 201 1.22 37.63 -8.70
N ALA A 202 2.21 37.12 -7.94
CA ALA A 202 3.28 36.30 -8.49
C ALA A 202 2.77 34.86 -8.67
N TYR A 203 2.69 34.39 -9.90
CA TYR A 203 2.29 33.02 -10.24
C TYR A 203 3.54 32.19 -10.51
N ALA A 204 3.60 30.96 -9.98
CA ALA A 204 4.66 30.02 -10.32
C ALA A 204 4.48 29.47 -11.74
N PHE A 205 3.23 29.39 -12.22
CA PHE A 205 2.89 28.89 -13.55
C PHE A 205 2.03 29.89 -14.34
N ILE A 206 2.46 30.23 -15.55
CA ILE A 206 1.65 31.01 -16.49
C ILE A 206 1.09 30.05 -17.53
N LEU A 207 -0.22 29.79 -17.44
CA LEU A 207 -0.95 28.82 -18.24
C LEU A 207 -1.99 29.53 -19.10
N SER A 208 -2.27 28.97 -20.27
CA SER A 208 -3.41 29.34 -21.12
C SER A 208 -4.74 28.80 -20.56
N ASN A 209 -5.87 29.35 -21.01
CA ASN A 209 -7.20 28.81 -20.65
C ASN A 209 -7.32 27.30 -20.91
N LYS A 210 -6.76 26.84 -22.03
CA LYS A 210 -6.75 25.42 -22.41
C LYS A 210 -5.94 24.57 -21.43
N GLU A 211 -4.73 25.01 -21.07
CA GLU A 211 -3.89 24.26 -20.13
C GLU A 211 -4.50 24.19 -18.73
N ILE A 212 -5.15 25.26 -18.25
CA ILE A 212 -5.84 25.28 -16.95
C ILE A 212 -6.99 24.26 -16.95
N THR A 213 -7.84 24.31 -17.98
CA THR A 213 -9.00 23.40 -18.10
C THR A 213 -8.57 21.95 -18.27
N GLU A 214 -7.53 21.68 -19.05
CA GLU A 214 -6.96 20.33 -19.18
C GLU A 214 -6.32 19.84 -17.87
N SER A 215 -5.59 20.70 -17.16
CA SER A 215 -5.02 20.37 -15.85
C SER A 215 -6.11 20.03 -14.84
N TYR A 216 -7.19 20.82 -14.79
CA TYR A 216 -8.32 20.55 -13.91
C TYR A 216 -9.03 19.24 -14.27
N ALA A 217 -9.25 18.98 -15.56
CA ALA A 217 -9.83 17.73 -16.02
C ALA A 217 -8.95 16.51 -15.70
N ARG A 218 -7.61 16.65 -15.82
CA ARG A 218 -6.66 15.62 -15.39
C ARG A 218 -6.74 15.36 -13.89
N ALA A 219 -6.81 16.41 -13.06
CA ALA A 219 -6.96 16.26 -11.61
C ALA A 219 -8.22 15.43 -11.25
N GLN A 220 -9.37 15.76 -11.85
CA GLN A 220 -10.62 15.02 -11.65
C GLN A 220 -10.51 13.56 -12.11
N ARG A 221 -9.89 13.34 -13.28
CA ARG A 221 -9.68 11.99 -13.83
C ARG A 221 -8.76 11.14 -12.95
N TYR A 222 -7.67 11.72 -12.45
CA TYR A 222 -6.74 11.02 -11.57
C TYR A 222 -7.40 10.66 -10.23
N PHE A 223 -8.17 11.58 -9.64
CA PHE A 223 -8.97 11.29 -8.45
C PHE A 223 -9.93 10.11 -8.67
N GLN A 224 -10.69 10.12 -9.76
CA GLN A 224 -11.62 9.02 -10.09
C GLN A 224 -10.89 7.70 -10.36
N ALA A 225 -9.65 7.76 -10.84
CA ALA A 225 -8.79 6.60 -11.06
C ALA A 225 -8.00 6.16 -9.81
N TYR A 226 -8.32 6.70 -8.62
CA TYR A 226 -7.61 6.44 -7.36
C TYR A 226 -6.12 6.84 -7.35
N ARG A 227 -5.72 7.74 -8.24
CA ARG A 227 -4.35 8.26 -8.37
C ARG A 227 -4.25 9.62 -7.70
N ASP A 228 -4.45 9.64 -6.39
CA ASP A 228 -4.58 10.88 -5.61
C ASP A 228 -3.32 11.75 -5.65
N ASN A 229 -2.12 11.16 -5.74
CA ASN A 229 -0.88 11.93 -5.86
C ASN A 229 -0.78 12.66 -7.21
N ALA A 230 -1.14 12.00 -8.32
CA ALA A 230 -1.19 12.66 -9.62
C ALA A 230 -2.28 13.75 -9.67
N ALA A 231 -3.39 13.54 -8.96
CA ALA A 231 -4.40 14.58 -8.79
C ALA A 231 -3.85 15.77 -8.00
N GLN A 232 -3.14 15.55 -6.89
CA GLN A 232 -2.49 16.59 -6.09
C GLN A 232 -1.51 17.43 -6.92
N ILE A 233 -0.70 16.81 -7.77
CA ILE A 233 0.25 17.52 -8.65
C ILE A 233 -0.48 18.49 -9.60
N GLU A 234 -1.57 18.05 -10.24
CA GLU A 234 -2.35 18.93 -11.12
C GLU A 234 -3.11 20.01 -10.31
N ILE A 235 -3.59 19.70 -9.11
CA ILE A 235 -4.18 20.69 -8.20
C ILE A 235 -3.15 21.75 -7.84
N ASN A 236 -1.94 21.38 -7.43
CA ASN A 236 -0.86 22.32 -7.11
C ASN A 236 -0.52 23.22 -8.30
N ARG A 237 -0.40 22.61 -9.50
CA ARG A 237 -0.20 23.37 -10.74
C ARG A 237 -1.28 24.44 -10.92
N ILE A 238 -2.54 24.12 -10.66
CA ILE A 238 -3.66 25.07 -10.77
C ILE A 238 -3.59 26.13 -9.67
N LEU A 239 -3.39 25.73 -8.42
CA LEU A 239 -3.36 26.63 -7.26
C LEU A 239 -2.26 27.68 -7.37
N HIS A 240 -1.11 27.30 -7.92
CA HIS A 240 0.04 28.19 -8.10
C HIS A 240 0.15 28.78 -9.53
N SER A 241 -0.89 28.64 -10.34
CA SER A 241 -0.97 29.27 -11.67
C SER A 241 -1.77 30.57 -11.67
N ASN A 242 -1.82 31.23 -12.83
CA ASN A 242 -2.73 32.32 -13.16
C ASN A 242 -4.19 31.88 -13.42
N ALA A 243 -4.62 30.70 -12.93
CA ALA A 243 -6.02 30.27 -12.98
C ALA A 243 -6.92 31.19 -12.12
N SER A 244 -8.17 31.35 -12.57
CA SER A 244 -9.18 32.17 -11.89
C SER A 244 -9.49 31.64 -10.49
N LEU A 245 -9.90 32.54 -9.60
CA LEU A 245 -10.26 32.22 -8.23
C LEU A 245 -11.31 31.09 -8.13
N SER A 246 -12.31 31.08 -9.02
CA SER A 246 -13.36 30.05 -9.02
C SER A 246 -12.78 28.64 -9.25
N ILE A 247 -11.89 28.49 -10.24
CA ILE A 247 -11.24 27.21 -10.54
C ILE A 247 -10.32 26.80 -9.38
N LYS A 248 -9.57 27.75 -8.80
CA LYS A 248 -8.74 27.48 -7.61
C LYS A 248 -9.56 27.02 -6.41
N GLN A 249 -10.74 27.62 -6.17
CA GLN A 249 -11.65 27.17 -5.10
C GLN A 249 -12.13 25.74 -5.33
N LYS A 250 -12.57 25.41 -6.55
CA LYS A 250 -12.96 24.05 -6.91
C LYS A 250 -11.81 23.05 -6.79
N ALA A 251 -10.59 23.46 -7.12
CA ALA A 251 -9.38 22.64 -6.94
C ALA A 251 -9.09 22.37 -5.46
N ARG A 252 -9.24 23.37 -4.57
CA ARG A 252 -9.12 23.17 -3.11
C ARG A 252 -10.18 22.22 -2.55
N ILE A 253 -11.42 22.31 -3.05
CA ILE A 253 -12.48 21.38 -2.65
C ILE A 253 -12.11 19.96 -3.11
N LEU A 254 -11.65 19.78 -4.36
CA LEU A 254 -11.17 18.49 -4.84
C LEU A 254 -10.02 17.94 -3.98
N MET A 255 -9.07 18.81 -3.59
CA MET A 255 -7.94 18.46 -2.72
C MET A 255 -8.39 17.87 -1.39
N SER A 256 -9.48 18.39 -0.81
CA SER A 256 -10.02 17.89 0.47
C SER A 256 -10.60 16.47 0.40
N TYR A 257 -10.90 15.96 -0.80
CA TYR A 257 -11.36 14.59 -1.01
C TYR A 257 -10.23 13.58 -1.21
N LEU A 258 -8.98 14.04 -1.41
CA LEU A 258 -7.84 13.15 -1.63
C LEU A 258 -7.56 12.34 -0.38
N SER A 259 -7.29 11.04 -0.57
CA SER A 259 -6.98 10.14 0.53
C SER A 259 -5.47 9.91 0.60
N PRO A 260 -4.89 9.89 1.80
CA PRO A 260 -3.48 9.59 1.95
C PRO A 260 -3.19 8.13 1.54
N PRO A 261 -2.14 7.86 0.77
CA PRO A 261 -1.81 6.52 0.34
C PRO A 261 -1.17 5.69 1.47
N THR A 262 -1.07 4.37 1.24
CA THR A 262 -0.21 3.44 1.95
C THR A 262 0.96 3.02 1.04
N PHE A 263 1.90 2.22 1.57
CA PHE A 263 2.99 1.66 0.75
C PHE A 263 2.49 0.85 -0.45
N ASP A 264 1.29 0.26 -0.38
CA ASP A 264 0.73 -0.59 -1.43
C ASP A 264 -0.11 0.19 -2.45
N THR A 265 -0.62 1.36 -2.07
CA THR A 265 -1.55 2.13 -2.92
C THR A 265 -0.88 3.31 -3.63
N ILE A 266 0.34 3.69 -3.25
CA ILE A 266 1.05 4.79 -3.89
C ILE A 266 1.52 4.38 -5.29
N ALA A 267 0.78 4.82 -6.32
CA ALA A 267 1.13 4.57 -7.71
C ALA A 267 2.13 5.61 -8.26
N ASP A 268 1.92 6.89 -7.91
CA ASP A 268 2.62 8.04 -8.47
C ASP A 268 3.66 8.57 -7.48
N ASN A 269 4.73 7.81 -7.24
CA ASN A 269 5.77 8.17 -6.27
C ASN A 269 6.75 9.23 -6.85
N PRO A 270 6.84 10.45 -6.30
CA PRO A 270 7.78 11.47 -6.76
C PRO A 270 9.23 11.08 -6.48
N ALA A 271 10.11 11.28 -7.47
CA ALA A 271 11.54 11.20 -7.22
C ALA A 271 11.98 12.38 -6.34
N TYR A 272 12.93 12.12 -5.43
CA TYR A 272 13.46 13.15 -4.53
C TYR A 272 13.99 14.39 -5.29
N GLU A 273 14.73 14.17 -6.37
CA GLU A 273 15.32 15.24 -7.16
C GLU A 273 14.26 16.12 -7.85
N ASP A 274 13.15 15.53 -8.28
CA ASP A 274 12.05 16.26 -8.92
C ASP A 274 11.29 17.13 -7.90
N ALA A 275 11.07 16.60 -6.69
CA ALA A 275 10.47 17.33 -5.57
C ALA A 275 11.34 18.52 -5.15
N VAL A 276 12.66 18.36 -5.09
CA VAL A 276 13.59 19.46 -4.79
C VAL A 276 13.63 20.51 -5.90
N LYS A 277 13.61 20.10 -7.18
CA LYS A 277 13.61 21.03 -8.32
C LYS A 277 12.31 21.81 -8.47
N ASN A 278 11.17 21.22 -8.09
CA ASN A 278 9.84 21.80 -8.30
C ASN A 278 9.01 21.81 -7.00
N PRO A 279 9.44 22.55 -5.96
CA PRO A 279 8.87 22.44 -4.62
C PRO A 279 7.36 22.72 -4.60
N VAL A 280 6.95 23.79 -5.26
CA VAL A 280 5.54 24.21 -5.37
C VAL A 280 4.65 23.16 -6.06
N LEU A 281 5.21 22.35 -6.95
CA LEU A 281 4.44 21.34 -7.68
C LEU A 281 4.18 20.09 -6.83
N TYR A 282 5.12 19.74 -5.95
CA TYR A 282 5.10 18.51 -5.15
C TYR A 282 4.71 18.74 -3.68
N GLU A 283 4.38 19.97 -3.29
CA GLU A 283 3.82 20.29 -1.97
C GLU A 283 2.57 19.44 -1.68
N ASP A 284 2.43 18.93 -0.46
CA ASP A 284 1.35 18.03 -0.02
C ASP A 284 1.24 16.68 -0.79
N CYS A 285 2.15 16.39 -1.73
CA CYS A 285 2.24 15.05 -2.32
C CYS A 285 2.88 14.07 -1.33
N TYR A 286 2.52 12.80 -1.43
CA TYR A 286 3.16 11.73 -0.67
C TYR A 286 4.35 11.16 -1.44
N ALA A 287 5.40 10.76 -0.72
CA ALA A 287 6.55 10.08 -1.30
C ALA A 287 6.97 8.89 -0.45
N VAL A 288 7.47 7.86 -1.14
CA VAL A 288 8.18 6.73 -0.55
C VAL A 288 9.65 6.83 -0.93
N TRP A 289 10.49 7.16 0.04
CA TRP A 289 11.93 7.25 -0.15
C TRP A 289 12.68 6.29 0.77
N SER A 290 13.70 5.65 0.22
CA SER A 290 14.57 4.72 0.93
C SER A 290 15.86 5.44 1.34
N GLY A 291 16.45 5.04 2.46
CA GLY A 291 17.71 5.59 2.91
C GLY A 291 18.15 5.10 4.28
N ARG A 292 19.25 5.64 4.78
CA ARG A 292 19.72 5.42 6.17
C ARG A 292 19.39 6.62 7.04
N VAL A 293 19.26 6.35 8.33
CA VAL A 293 18.86 7.33 9.34
C VAL A 293 20.10 7.98 9.94
N SER A 294 20.11 9.29 10.03
CA SER A 294 21.11 10.07 10.77
C SER A 294 20.44 11.11 11.66
N ASN A 295 21.15 11.63 12.66
CA ASN A 295 20.65 12.69 13.56
C ASN A 295 19.28 12.39 14.20
N ALA A 296 19.04 11.11 14.53
CA ALA A 296 17.79 10.71 15.17
C ALA A 296 17.68 11.27 16.60
N ALA A 297 16.56 11.92 16.88
CA ALA A 297 16.28 12.54 18.17
C ALA A 297 14.79 12.42 18.52
N VAL A 298 14.53 12.14 19.79
CA VAL A 298 13.19 12.23 20.39
C VAL A 298 13.00 13.64 20.94
N GLN A 299 11.94 14.33 20.51
CA GLN A 299 11.57 15.65 21.01
C GLN A 299 10.13 15.63 21.53
N GLY A 300 9.98 15.45 22.85
CA GLY A 300 8.68 15.23 23.48
C GLY A 300 8.08 13.92 23.01
N THR A 301 6.91 13.95 22.37
CA THR A 301 6.32 12.78 21.71
C THR A 301 6.81 12.62 20.27
N SER A 302 7.32 13.67 19.64
CA SER A 302 7.75 13.62 18.23
C SER A 302 9.10 12.94 18.07
N TYR A 303 9.27 12.23 16.95
CA TYR A 303 10.53 11.59 16.58
C TYR A 303 11.03 12.22 15.28
N ARG A 304 12.27 12.72 15.28
CA ARG A 304 12.86 13.43 14.15
C ARG A 304 14.17 12.78 13.75
N PHE A 305 14.47 12.75 12.46
CA PHE A 305 15.75 12.30 11.93
C PHE A 305 15.99 12.83 10.52
N ASP A 306 17.24 12.78 10.07
CA ASP A 306 17.60 13.07 8.68
C ASP A 306 17.68 11.76 7.89
N LEU A 307 16.89 11.63 6.83
CA LEU A 307 16.94 10.51 5.90
C LEU A 307 17.94 10.79 4.79
N LEU A 308 18.98 9.95 4.72
CA LEU A 308 19.97 9.94 3.66
C LEU A 308 19.39 9.19 2.44
N VAL A 309 18.66 9.90 1.58
CA VAL A 309 17.89 9.34 0.47
C VAL A 309 18.81 8.63 -0.53
N GLY A 310 18.45 7.41 -0.92
CA GLY A 310 19.22 6.54 -1.83
C GLY A 310 20.45 5.87 -1.17
N TYR A 311 20.72 6.17 0.10
CA TYR A 311 21.87 5.63 0.83
C TYR A 311 21.56 4.33 1.56
N GLU A 312 20.66 3.50 1.04
CA GLU A 312 20.47 2.13 1.50
C GLU A 312 21.82 1.37 1.43
N THR A 313 22.33 1.08 0.23
CA THR A 313 23.52 0.23 0.00
C THR A 313 24.85 0.83 0.46
N MET A 314 24.83 2.01 1.08
CA MET A 314 26.02 2.81 1.43
C MET A 314 26.86 3.28 0.23
N GLU A 315 26.33 3.22 -0.99
CA GLU A 315 27.08 3.56 -2.21
C GLU A 315 26.96 5.04 -2.59
N LYS A 316 25.75 5.60 -2.60
CA LYS A 316 25.50 6.97 -3.06
C LYS A 316 24.39 7.65 -2.25
N VAL A 317 24.63 8.88 -1.82
CA VAL A 317 23.59 9.75 -1.25
C VAL A 317 23.01 10.59 -2.38
N VAL A 318 21.69 10.50 -2.61
CA VAL A 318 20.97 11.35 -3.56
C VAL A 318 20.64 12.71 -2.91
N GLY A 319 20.29 12.70 -1.63
CA GLY A 319 20.07 13.90 -0.84
C GLY A 319 19.75 13.61 0.61
N ILE A 320 19.45 14.67 1.36
CA ILE A 320 19.14 14.60 2.79
C ILE A 320 17.82 15.32 3.01
N VAL A 321 16.84 14.64 3.60
CA VAL A 321 15.54 15.23 3.98
C VAL A 321 15.28 15.02 5.46
N PRO A 322 14.97 16.09 6.22
CA PRO A 322 14.46 15.96 7.58
C PRO A 322 13.10 15.29 7.58
N VAL A 323 12.94 14.26 8.41
CA VAL A 323 11.71 13.50 8.59
C VAL A 323 11.20 13.69 10.01
N GLN A 324 9.91 13.91 10.16
CA GLN A 324 9.26 14.04 11.46
C GLN A 324 8.05 13.11 11.58
N PHE A 325 8.02 12.31 12.64
CA PHE A 325 6.87 11.52 13.07
C PHE A 325 6.26 12.11 14.36
N GLN A 326 4.95 11.92 14.52
CA GLN A 326 4.21 12.35 15.73
C GLN A 326 4.54 11.49 16.96
N SER A 327 5.01 10.26 16.75
CA SER A 327 5.46 9.29 17.76
C SER A 327 6.69 8.53 17.24
N ASP A 328 7.46 7.92 18.15
CA ASP A 328 8.55 7.02 17.76
C ASP A 328 8.02 5.83 16.93
N PRO A 329 8.46 5.67 15.66
CA PRO A 329 7.98 4.60 14.81
C PRO A 329 8.75 3.28 15.01
N GLY A 330 9.64 3.18 16.02
CA GLY A 330 10.33 1.94 16.40
C GLY A 330 11.45 1.52 15.45
N ILE A 331 12.15 2.48 14.84
CA ILE A 331 13.21 2.21 13.86
C ILE A 331 14.59 2.08 14.51
N THR A 332 15.40 1.16 13.99
CA THR A 332 16.80 1.02 14.38
C THR A 332 17.69 1.82 13.43
N SER A 333 18.47 2.79 13.93
CA SER A 333 19.28 3.69 13.09
C SER A 333 20.39 2.98 12.29
N SER A 334 20.82 1.80 12.71
CA SER A 334 21.85 1.00 12.00
C SER A 334 21.32 0.33 10.73
N LEU A 335 20.00 0.25 10.56
CA LEU A 335 19.36 -0.40 9.44
C LEU A 335 18.77 0.63 8.46
N PRO A 336 18.75 0.32 7.16
CA PRO A 336 18.02 1.10 6.18
C PRO A 336 16.52 1.19 6.50
N VAL A 337 15.87 2.23 6.04
CA VAL A 337 14.41 2.42 6.15
C VAL A 337 13.84 2.83 4.80
N LYS A 338 12.61 2.43 4.54
CA LYS A 338 11.72 3.08 3.57
C LYS A 338 10.73 3.92 4.37
N VAL A 339 10.61 5.19 4.01
CA VAL A 339 9.71 6.13 4.69
C VAL A 339 8.62 6.53 3.72
N LEU A 340 7.36 6.34 4.11
CA LEU A 340 6.21 6.97 3.49
C LEU A 340 5.87 8.23 4.28
N GLY A 341 5.84 9.37 3.60
CA GLY A 341 5.46 10.63 4.23
C GLY A 341 4.94 11.65 3.24
N LYS A 342 4.37 12.73 3.78
CA LYS A 342 3.87 13.87 3.00
C LYS A 342 4.97 14.92 2.87
N ILE A 343 5.20 15.40 1.66
CA ILE A 343 6.18 16.44 1.37
C ILE A 343 5.61 17.78 1.83
N VAL A 344 6.35 18.47 2.70
CA VAL A 344 6.00 19.81 3.16
C VAL A 344 7.22 20.72 3.05
N PHE A 345 7.00 22.03 2.90
CA PHE A 345 8.07 23.00 2.80
C PHE A 345 7.98 24.00 3.96
N GLU A 346 8.98 23.98 4.85
CA GLU A 346 9.08 24.92 5.96
C GLU A 346 10.23 25.88 5.71
N ASN A 347 9.96 27.18 5.66
CA ASN A 347 10.97 28.22 5.39
C ASN A 347 11.80 27.97 4.12
N GLY A 348 11.17 27.40 3.09
CA GLY A 348 11.81 27.07 1.81
C GLY A 348 12.68 25.80 1.83
N LYS A 349 12.71 25.05 2.94
CA LYS A 349 13.38 23.75 3.04
C LYS A 349 12.35 22.62 2.99
N MET A 350 12.65 21.59 2.22
CA MET A 350 11.82 20.40 2.13
C MET A 350 11.95 19.57 3.40
N ASN A 351 10.82 19.23 4.00
CA ASN A 351 10.69 18.30 5.11
C ASN A 351 9.69 17.20 4.70
N LEU A 352 9.78 16.05 5.38
CA LEU A 352 8.86 14.94 5.19
C LEU A 352 8.08 14.70 6.48
N GLU A 353 6.78 14.93 6.46
CA GLU A 353 5.89 14.50 7.54
C GLU A 353 5.69 12.99 7.43
N GLY A 354 6.39 12.26 8.30
CA GLY A 354 6.41 10.81 8.35
C GLY A 354 5.05 10.24 8.74
N ARG A 355 4.54 9.31 7.91
CA ARG A 355 3.27 8.62 8.13
C ARG A 355 3.48 7.18 8.53
N SER A 356 4.34 6.47 7.79
CA SER A 356 4.72 5.10 8.13
C SER A 356 6.16 4.84 7.69
N VAL A 357 6.77 3.87 8.35
CA VAL A 357 8.11 3.38 8.03
C VAL A 357 8.05 1.90 7.76
N TYR A 358 8.96 1.46 6.93
CA TYR A 358 9.24 0.06 6.72
C TYR A 358 10.74 -0.16 6.90
N GLN A 359 11.10 -1.12 7.75
CA GLN A 359 12.48 -1.51 7.98
C GLN A 359 12.61 -3.02 7.83
N SER A 360 13.51 -3.46 6.94
CA SER A 360 13.85 -4.88 6.83
C SER A 360 14.54 -5.34 8.10
N VAL A 361 14.26 -6.57 8.52
CA VAL A 361 14.79 -7.14 9.76
C VAL A 361 16.20 -7.75 9.60
N LYS A 362 16.79 -7.63 8.41
CA LYS A 362 18.21 -7.88 8.11
C LYS A 362 18.71 -6.72 7.26
N ASP A 363 19.94 -6.27 7.54
CA ASP A 363 20.64 -5.34 6.65
C ASP A 363 20.90 -6.06 5.31
N PHE A 364 20.66 -5.40 4.17
CA PHE A 364 21.00 -5.97 2.85
C PHE A 364 22.51 -6.20 2.70
N LEU A 365 23.35 -5.58 3.55
CA LEU A 365 24.78 -5.82 3.60
C LEU A 365 25.16 -7.09 4.39
N GLN A 366 24.24 -7.66 5.16
CA GLN A 366 24.47 -8.95 5.81
C GLN A 366 24.19 -10.06 4.79
N THR A 367 25.23 -10.47 4.05
CA THR A 367 25.23 -11.76 3.35
C THR A 367 24.93 -12.90 4.34
N PRO A 368 24.19 -13.94 3.92
CA PRO A 368 23.83 -15.07 4.79
C PRO A 368 25.03 -15.79 5.40
#